data_AF-A0A760VQR8-F1
#
_entry.id   AF-A0A760VQR8-F1
#
_cell.length_a   1.000
_cell.length_b   1.000
_cell.length_c   1.000
_cell.angle_alpha   90.00
_cell.angle_beta   90.00
_cell.angle_gamma   90.00
#
_symmetry.space_group_name_H-M   'P 1'
#
loop_
_entity.id
_entity.type
_entity.pdbx_description
1 polymer ?
#
loop_
_entity_poly.entity_id
_entity_poly.type
_entity_poly.pdbx_seq_one_letter_code
_entity_poly.pdbx_strand_id
1 'polypeptide(L)'
;TKELADAKAENDALQRRLSDGGRVRVKGRCTVPANTETASTSRMGDAATVELSPVAGQNVLNIRSGIISDQAKLKYLQEYIRNLYLH
;
A
#
# COMPACT_ATOMS: atom_id res chain seq x y z
N THR A 1 -14.76 -14.45 -2.17
CA THR A 1 -15.71 -13.58 -1.43
C THR A 1 -15.86 -12.26 -2.17
N LYS A 2 -16.95 -11.50 -1.93
CA LYS A 2 -17.11 -10.15 -2.50
C LYS A 2 -15.96 -9.22 -2.11
N GLU A 3 -15.56 -9.24 -0.85
CA GLU A 3 -14.41 -8.50 -0.32
C GLU A 3 -13.11 -8.75 -1.09
N LEU A 4 -12.81 -10.02 -1.41
CA LEU A 4 -11.62 -10.37 -2.20
C LEU A 4 -11.68 -9.77 -3.61
N ALA A 5 -12.84 -9.87 -4.26
CA ALA A 5 -13.05 -9.33 -5.60
C ALA A 5 -12.92 -7.80 -5.61
N ASP A 6 -13.51 -7.13 -4.62
CA ASP A 6 -13.45 -5.68 -4.46
C ASP A 6 -12.01 -5.22 -4.21
N ALA A 7 -11.26 -5.90 -3.33
CA ALA A 7 -9.85 -5.59 -3.05
C ALA A 7 -8.95 -5.80 -4.28
N LYS A 8 -9.21 -6.85 -5.08
CA LYS A 8 -8.49 -7.07 -6.34
C LYS A 8 -8.81 -5.98 -7.36
N ALA A 9 -10.08 -5.64 -7.54
CA ALA A 9 -10.50 -4.60 -8.47
C ALA A 9 -9.89 -3.24 -8.13
N GLU A 10 -9.80 -2.90 -6.83
CA GLU A 10 -9.15 -1.70 -6.37
C GLU A 10 -7.64 -1.69 -6.69
N ASN A 11 -6.94 -2.82 -6.45
CA ASN A 11 -5.52 -2.93 -6.80
C ASN A 11 -5.30 -2.79 -8.31
N ASP A 12 -6.10 -3.50 -9.12
CA ASP A 12 -6.05 -3.44 -10.59
C ASP A 12 -6.34 -2.01 -11.10
N ALA A 13 -7.21 -1.24 -10.41
CA ALA A 13 -7.44 0.17 -10.71
C ALA A 13 -6.23 1.05 -10.36
N LEU A 14 -5.56 0.80 -9.24
CA LEU A 14 -4.33 1.53 -8.87
C LEU A 14 -3.18 1.25 -9.83
N GLN A 15 -3.04 0.00 -10.30
CA GLN A 15 -2.01 -0.37 -11.27
C GLN A 15 -2.22 0.38 -12.59
N ARG A 16 -3.46 0.40 -13.09
CA ARG A 16 -3.82 1.19 -14.29
C ARG A 16 -3.48 2.66 -14.11
N ARG A 17 -3.86 3.26 -12.98
CA ARG A 17 -3.52 4.65 -12.68
C ARG A 17 -2.01 4.92 -12.70
N LEU A 18 -1.17 3.99 -12.23
CA LEU A 18 0.27 4.11 -12.32
C LEU A 18 0.79 3.98 -13.76
N SER A 19 0.26 3.02 -14.52
CA SER A 19 0.59 2.85 -15.95
C SER A 19 0.25 4.08 -16.78
N ASP A 20 -0.82 4.80 -16.41
CA ASP A 20 -1.26 6.04 -17.03
C ASP A 20 -0.45 7.28 -16.57
N GLY A 21 0.66 7.07 -15.85
CA GLY A 21 1.55 8.16 -15.37
C GLY A 21 1.21 8.70 -13.99
N GLY A 22 0.35 8.01 -13.23
CA GLY A 22 0.06 8.33 -11.84
C GLY A 22 1.29 8.23 -10.92
N ARG A 23 1.25 8.95 -9.80
CA ARG A 23 2.36 9.05 -8.83
C ARG A 23 1.92 8.48 -7.48
N VAL A 24 2.80 7.73 -6.81
CA VAL A 24 2.54 7.19 -5.46
C VAL A 24 3.31 8.00 -4.44
N ARG A 25 2.59 8.51 -3.44
CA ARG A 25 3.17 9.29 -2.34
C ARG A 25 2.90 8.61 -1.02
N VAL A 26 3.94 8.50 -0.20
CA VAL A 26 3.87 7.92 1.14
C VAL A 26 4.11 9.02 2.17
N LYS A 27 3.28 9.03 3.22
CA LYS A 27 3.55 9.88 4.38
C LYS A 27 4.64 9.23 5.22
N GLY A 28 5.81 9.83 5.26
CA GLY A 28 6.81 9.62 6.28
C GLY A 28 6.47 10.39 7.55
N ARG A 29 7.03 9.96 8.68
CA ARG A 29 7.12 10.76 9.90
C ARG A 29 8.59 10.79 10.29
N CYS A 30 9.20 11.97 10.25
CA CYS A 30 10.53 12.17 10.80
C CYS A 30 10.38 12.45 12.29
N THR A 31 10.86 11.55 13.14
CA THR A 31 10.85 11.69 14.61
C THR A 31 12.05 12.47 15.15
N VAL A 32 13.02 12.80 14.29
CA VAL A 32 14.19 13.58 14.67
C VAL A 32 13.81 15.07 14.67
N PRO A 33 13.96 15.80 15.79
CA PRO A 33 13.77 17.24 15.78
C PRO A 33 14.80 17.87 14.86
N ALA A 34 14.35 18.66 13.89
CA ALA A 34 15.23 19.47 13.08
C ALA A 34 15.87 20.52 13.99
N ASN A 35 17.14 20.36 14.34
CA ASN A 35 17.91 21.45 14.94
C ASN A 35 17.93 22.57 13.91
N THR A 36 17.19 23.63 14.19
CA THR A 36 17.06 24.84 13.38
C THR A 36 18.40 25.55 13.30
N GLU A 37 19.08 25.46 12.15
CA GLU A 37 19.92 26.54 11.66
C GLU A 37 19.09 27.44 10.71
N THR A 38 19.31 28.73 10.85
CA THR A 38 18.38 29.82 10.58
C THR A 38 18.03 30.03 9.09
N ALA A 39 16.72 30.07 8.82
CA ALA A 39 15.98 30.76 7.76
C ALA A 39 16.60 30.95 6.35
N SER A 40 16.05 30.21 5.38
CA SER A 40 15.76 30.75 4.04
C SER A 40 14.32 30.39 3.68
N THR A 41 13.55 31.42 3.34
CA THR A 41 12.12 31.41 3.05
C THR A 41 11.77 30.58 1.83
N SER A 42 11.05 29.46 2.01
CA SER A 42 10.16 28.89 0.99
C SER A 42 9.23 27.86 1.63
N ARG A 43 7.98 28.29 1.87
CA ARG A 43 6.74 27.49 2.01
C ARG A 43 6.91 25.95 1.98
N MET A 44 7.44 25.34 3.04
CA MET A 44 7.49 23.88 3.23
C MET A 44 6.17 23.43 3.84
N GLY A 45 5.10 23.41 3.05
CA GLY A 45 3.84 22.78 3.45
C GLY A 45 4.03 21.27 3.56
N ASP A 46 3.61 20.67 4.68
CA ASP A 46 3.57 19.21 4.94
C ASP A 46 4.80 18.46 4.40
N ALA A 47 5.98 18.78 4.94
CA ALA A 47 7.30 18.27 4.53
C ALA A 47 7.51 16.75 4.75
N ALA A 48 6.44 15.97 4.93
CA ALA A 48 6.51 14.58 5.33
C ALA A 48 6.05 13.60 4.22
N THR A 49 5.76 14.05 3.00
CA THR A 49 5.29 13.14 1.94
C THR A 49 6.39 12.88 0.90
N VAL A 50 6.88 11.64 0.83
CA VAL A 50 7.89 11.21 -0.14
C VAL A 50 7.21 10.53 -1.32
N GLU A 51 7.61 10.90 -2.52
CA GLU A 51 7.14 10.22 -3.72
C GLU A 51 8.02 9.02 -4.07
N LEU A 52 7.39 7.89 -4.37
CA LEU A 52 8.08 6.69 -4.82
C LEU A 52 8.43 6.80 -6.30
N SER A 53 9.57 6.22 -6.69
CA SER A 53 9.87 6.00 -8.10
C SER A 53 8.79 5.14 -8.76
N PRO A 54 8.56 5.23 -10.08
CA PRO A 54 7.56 4.42 -10.77
C PRO A 54 7.71 2.91 -10.49
N VAL A 55 8.95 2.42 -10.50
CA VAL A 55 9.28 1.02 -10.19
C VAL A 55 8.91 0.68 -8.74
N ALA A 56 9.25 1.54 -7.78
CA ALA A 56 8.89 1.32 -6.38
C ALA A 56 7.36 1.34 -6.17
N GLY A 57 6.64 2.25 -6.84
CA GLY A 57 5.18 2.30 -6.82
C GLY A 57 4.55 1.00 -7.35
N GLN A 58 5.03 0.49 -8.48
CA GLN A 58 4.57 -0.78 -9.05
C GLN A 58 4.86 -1.97 -8.12
N ASN A 59 6.05 -2.01 -7.53
CA ASN A 59 6.44 -3.07 -6.59
C ASN A 59 5.51 -3.12 -5.38
N VAL A 60 5.12 -1.97 -4.83
CA VAL A 60 4.14 -1.91 -3.72
C VAL A 60 2.80 -2.51 -4.13
N LEU A 61 2.28 -2.21 -5.33
CA LEU A 61 1.01 -2.77 -5.79
C LEU A 61 1.10 -4.28 -6.07
N ASN A 62 2.24 -4.76 -6.57
CA ASN A 62 2.51 -6.19 -6.75
C ASN A 62 2.51 -6.93 -5.40
N ILE A 63 3.20 -6.37 -4.40
CA ILE A 63 3.20 -6.91 -3.02
C ILE A 63 1.77 -6.93 -2.47
N ARG A 64 1.02 -5.83 -2.63
CA ARG A 64 -0.39 -5.77 -2.21
C ARG A 64 -1.23 -6.87 -2.88
N SER A 65 -1.00 -7.14 -4.16
CA SER A 65 -1.72 -8.21 -4.89
C SER A 65 -1.39 -9.60 -4.32
N GLY A 66 -0.12 -9.87 -4.01
CA GLY A 66 0.30 -11.11 -3.36
C GLY A 66 -0.38 -11.31 -2.01
N ILE A 67 -0.37 -10.28 -1.16
CA ILE A 67 -1.00 -10.31 0.17
C ILE A 67 -2.51 -10.60 0.07
N ILE A 68 -3.22 -9.95 -0.86
CA ILE A 68 -4.67 -10.19 -1.08
C ILE A 68 -4.93 -11.67 -1.43
N SER A 69 -4.13 -12.23 -2.34
CA SER A 69 -4.22 -13.65 -2.71
C SER A 69 -3.94 -14.56 -1.52
N ASP A 70 -2.89 -14.29 -0.76
CA ASP A 70 -2.48 -15.15 0.35
C ASP A 70 -3.45 -15.09 1.52
N GLN A 71 -4.04 -13.92 1.81
CA GLN A 71 -5.14 -13.80 2.77
C GLN A 71 -6.35 -14.64 2.37
N ALA A 72 -6.71 -14.68 1.09
CA ALA A 72 -7.80 -15.52 0.61
C ALA A 72 -7.50 -17.03 0.80
N LYS A 73 -6.27 -17.46 0.48
CA LYS A 73 -5.83 -18.85 0.69
C LYS A 73 -5.85 -19.21 2.17
N LEU A 74 -5.32 -18.35 3.03
CA LEU A 74 -5.29 -18.58 4.48
C LEU A 74 -6.71 -18.70 5.04
N LYS A 75 -7.63 -17.81 4.63
CA LYS A 75 -9.03 -17.89 5.06
C LYS A 75 -9.67 -19.22 4.64
N TYR A 76 -9.50 -19.62 3.38
CA TYR A 76 -9.99 -20.90 2.89
C TYR A 76 -9.44 -22.08 3.69
N LEU A 77 -8.13 -22.13 3.93
CA LEU A 77 -7.50 -23.22 4.68
C LEU A 77 -7.97 -23.26 6.14
N GLN A 78 -8.13 -22.09 6.78
CA GLN A 78 -8.67 -22.02 8.14
C GLN A 78 -10.13 -22.51 8.19
N GLU A 79 -10.97 -22.13 7.23
CA GLU A 79 -12.35 -22.61 7.13
C GLU A 79 -12.41 -24.12 6.90
N TYR A 80 -11.56 -24.65 6.01
CA TYR A 80 -11.43 -26.08 5.77
C TYR A 80 -11.06 -26.86 7.04
N ILE A 81 -10.02 -26.41 7.76
CA ILE A 81 -9.60 -27.02 9.02
C ILE A 81 -10.73 -26.94 10.06
N ARG A 82 -11.40 -25.80 10.21
CA ARG A 82 -12.54 -25.68 11.15
C ARG A 82 -13.65 -26.67 10.82
N ASN A 83 -14.00 -26.84 9.55
CA ASN A 83 -15.03 -27.80 9.15
C ASN A 83 -14.61 -29.25 9.40
N LEU A 84 -13.32 -29.58 9.32
CA LEU A 84 -12.84 -30.94 9.60
C LEU A 84 -12.80 -31.30 11.09
N TYR A 85 -12.51 -30.33 11.97
CA TYR A 85 -12.27 -30.59 13.40
C TYR A 85 -13.42 -30.13 14.31
N LEU A 86 -14.45 -29.48 13.78
CA LEU A 86 -15.68 -29.08 14.50
C LEU A 86 -16.92 -29.82 13.97
N HIS A 87 -16.75 -31.00 13.40
CA HIS A 87 -17.82 -32.00 13.22
C HIS A 87 -17.66 -33.08 14.28
#